data_AF-A0A182T3J6-F1
#
_entry.id   AF-A0A182T3J6-F1
#
_cell.length_a   1.000
_cell.length_b   1.000
_cell.length_c   1.000
_cell.angle_alpha   90.00
_cell.angle_beta   90.00
_cell.angle_gamma   90.00
#
_symmetry.space_group_name_H-M   'P 1'
#
loop_
_entity.id
_entity.type
_entity.pdbx_description
1 polymer ?
#
loop_
_entity_poly.entity_id
_entity_poly.type
_entity_poly.pdbx_seq_one_letter_code
_entity_poly.pdbx_strand_id
1 'polypeptide(L)'
;MVRAHESTKRTAFYITAPMNVLFKAAEDARLPKRLRTDLGGALKEFTKRESHCFAQSKDSEGANSLFTSQERQWLVLQVLQGLRAGTSDLKALHGRAQVEEGQSI
;
A
#
# COMPACT_ATOMS: atom_id res chain seq x y z
N MET A 1 7.39 -6.32 -11.95
CA MET A 1 7.78 -6.43 -13.37
C MET A 1 8.36 -5.09 -13.81
N VAL A 2 9.47 -5.08 -14.55
CA VAL A 2 10.08 -3.85 -15.10
C VAL A 2 9.82 -3.82 -16.61
N ARG A 3 9.33 -2.69 -17.12
CA ARG A 3 9.15 -2.49 -18.57
C ARG A 3 9.92 -1.26 -19.00
N ALA A 4 10.82 -1.43 -19.97
CA ALA A 4 11.47 -0.31 -20.65
C ALA A 4 10.54 0.18 -21.76
N HIS A 5 10.23 1.48 -21.77
CA HIS A 5 9.48 2.10 -22.85
C HIS A 5 10.45 2.62 -23.91
N GLU A 6 10.59 1.87 -25.00
CA GLU A 6 11.63 2.05 -26.01
C GLU A 6 11.60 3.47 -26.64
N SER A 7 10.43 4.05 -26.82
CA SER A 7 10.28 5.37 -27.45
C SER A 7 10.51 6.56 -26.50
N THR A 8 10.41 6.39 -25.18
CA THR A 8 10.61 7.50 -24.22
C THR A 8 11.88 7.34 -23.38
N LYS A 9 12.62 6.24 -23.55
CA LYS A 9 13.77 5.85 -22.72
C LYS A 9 13.44 5.87 -21.21
N ARG A 10 12.17 5.69 -20.84
CA ARG A 10 11.72 5.64 -19.44
C ARG A 10 11.54 4.20 -19.01
N THR A 11 11.89 3.94 -17.75
CA THR A 11 11.70 2.63 -17.12
C THR A 11 10.47 2.69 -16.22
N ALA A 12 9.52 1.78 -16.41
CA ALA A 12 8.33 1.66 -15.59
C ALA A 12 8.45 0.45 -14.65
N PHE A 13 8.19 0.68 -13.36
CA PHE A 13 8.13 -0.34 -12.34
C PHE A 13 6.68 -0.57 -11.92
N TYR A 14 6.21 -1.80 -12.06
CA TYR A 14 4.91 -2.20 -11.53
C TYR A 14 5.10 -2.74 -10.13
N ILE A 15 4.55 -2.03 -9.15
CA ILE A 15 4.68 -2.32 -7.73
C ILE A 15 3.32 -2.79 -7.19
N THR A 16 3.35 -3.83 -6.38
CA THR A 16 2.20 -4.35 -5.64
C THR A 16 2.66 -4.76 -4.24
N ALA A 17 1.72 -5.03 -3.34
CA ALA A 17 2.00 -5.49 -2.00
C ALA A 17 1.12 -6.70 -1.64
N PRO A 18 1.65 -7.67 -0.88
CA PRO A 18 0.84 -8.77 -0.39
C PRO A 18 -0.20 -8.29 0.65
N MET A 19 -1.27 -9.05 0.81
CA MET A 19 -2.42 -8.65 1.65
C MET A 19 -2.06 -8.32 3.10
N ASN A 20 -1.08 -9.02 3.69
CA ASN A 20 -0.62 -8.75 5.05
C ASN A 20 0.03 -7.36 5.20
N VAL A 21 0.74 -6.90 4.16
CA VAL A 21 1.32 -5.54 4.12
C VAL A 21 0.22 -4.51 3.95
N LEU A 22 -0.76 -4.77 3.08
CA LEU A 22 -1.92 -3.88 2.91
C LEU A 22 -2.75 -3.75 4.19
N PHE A 23 -2.97 -4.85 4.93
CA PHE A 23 -3.65 -4.79 6.24
C PHE A 23 -2.89 -3.95 7.25
N LYS A 24 -1.56 -4.11 7.32
CA LYS A 24 -0.74 -3.33 8.22
C LYS A 24 -0.79 -1.84 7.86
N ALA A 25 -0.62 -1.51 6.59
CA ALA A 25 -0.73 -0.14 6.09
C ALA A 25 -2.12 0.47 6.34
N ALA A 26 -3.19 -0.31 6.18
CA ALA A 26 -4.56 0.16 6.41
C ALA A 26 -4.84 0.43 7.90
N GLU A 27 -4.31 -0.42 8.79
CA GLU A 27 -4.38 -0.24 10.24
C GLU A 27 -3.57 0.98 10.69
N ASP A 28 -2.33 1.14 10.18
CA ASP A 28 -1.47 2.28 10.49
C ASP A 28 -2.06 3.61 10.01
N ALA A 29 -2.72 3.59 8.85
CA ALA A 29 -3.40 4.77 8.32
C ALA A 29 -4.82 4.97 8.87
N ARG A 30 -5.29 4.09 9.77
CA ARG A 30 -6.66 4.10 10.34
C ARG A 30 -7.74 4.20 9.27
N LEU A 31 -7.59 3.43 8.18
CA LEU A 31 -8.47 3.51 7.01
C LEU A 31 -9.92 3.23 7.41
N PRO A 32 -10.87 4.15 7.20
CA PRO A 32 -12.27 3.91 7.52
C PRO A 32 -12.86 2.85 6.60
N LYS A 33 -13.43 1.78 7.17
CA LYS A 33 -14.08 0.69 6.45
C LYS A 33 -15.47 0.43 7.02
N ARG A 34 -16.39 0.04 6.13
CA ARG A 34 -17.74 -0.31 6.52
C ARG A 34 -17.76 -1.70 7.14
N LEU A 35 -18.42 -1.86 8.28
CA LEU A 35 -18.70 -3.16 8.87
C LEU A 35 -19.70 -3.92 7.99
N ARG A 36 -19.75 -5.24 8.13
CA ARG A 36 -20.79 -6.05 7.50
C ARG A 36 -22.17 -5.60 7.98
N THR A 37 -23.18 -5.82 7.15
CA THR A 37 -24.56 -5.38 7.42
C THR A 37 -25.17 -6.06 8.64
N ASP A 38 -24.78 -7.31 8.94
CA ASP A 38 -25.16 -8.05 10.15
C ASP A 38 -24.53 -7.49 11.43
N LEU A 39 -23.48 -6.67 11.31
CA LEU A 39 -22.84 -5.93 12.39
C LEU A 39 -23.27 -4.45 12.43
N GLY A 40 -24.38 -4.10 11.78
CA GLY A 40 -24.96 -2.76 11.77
C GLY A 40 -24.44 -1.84 10.65
N GLY A 41 -23.46 -2.28 9.84
CA GLY A 41 -23.05 -1.55 8.63
C GLY A 41 -22.41 -0.17 8.84
N ALA A 42 -21.99 0.15 10.07
CA ALA A 42 -21.35 1.42 10.40
C ALA A 42 -19.93 1.53 9.83
N LEU A 43 -19.39 2.76 9.74
CA LEU A 43 -17.98 2.99 9.43
C LEU A 43 -17.14 2.82 10.71
N LYS A 44 -16.02 2.11 10.61
CA LYS A 44 -15.05 1.90 11.69
C LYS A 44 -13.64 1.93 11.11
N GLU A 45 -12.66 2.39 11.90
CA GLU A 45 -11.25 2.28 11.53
C GLU A 45 -10.87 0.81 11.34
N PHE A 46 -10.18 0.52 10.24
CA PHE A 46 -9.75 -0.82 9.91
C PHE A 46 -8.74 -1.33 10.94
N THR A 47 -8.96 -2.56 11.42
CA THR A 47 -7.95 -3.30 12.18
C THR A 47 -7.72 -4.65 11.53
N LYS A 48 -6.46 -5.09 11.50
CA LYS A 48 -6.10 -6.39 10.94
C LYS A 48 -6.78 -7.53 11.72
N ARG A 49 -6.90 -7.38 13.04
CA ARG A 49 -7.50 -8.36 13.94
C ARG A 49 -8.98 -8.58 13.66
N GLU A 50 -9.72 -7.52 13.37
CA GLU A 50 -11.16 -7.56 13.10
C GLU A 50 -11.48 -7.54 11.60
N SER A 51 -10.53 -7.91 10.74
CA SER A 51 -10.68 -7.85 9.27
C SER A 51 -11.94 -8.58 8.75
N HIS A 52 -12.36 -9.65 9.42
CA HIS A 52 -13.56 -10.43 9.11
C HIS A 52 -14.89 -9.71 9.42
N CYS A 53 -14.87 -8.64 10.21
CA CYS A 53 -16.03 -7.82 10.54
C CYS A 53 -16.35 -6.79 9.46
N PHE A 54 -15.42 -6.51 8.54
CA PHE A 54 -15.60 -5.50 7.51
C PHE A 54 -16.28 -6.08 6.26
N ALA A 55 -17.11 -5.26 5.63
CA ALA A 55 -17.80 -5.59 4.39
C ALA A 55 -16.79 -5.75 3.25
N GLN A 56 -17.00 -6.78 2.44
CA GLN A 56 -16.24 -7.04 1.22
C GLN A 56 -17.02 -6.52 0.02
N SER A 57 -16.31 -5.92 -0.93
CA SER A 57 -16.83 -5.51 -2.23
C SER A 57 -16.40 -6.50 -3.31
N LYS A 58 -17.17 -6.60 -4.39
CA LYS A 58 -16.75 -7.30 -5.60
C LYS A 58 -15.64 -6.50 -6.28
N ASP A 59 -14.53 -7.16 -6.58
CA ASP A 59 -13.49 -6.56 -7.44
C ASP A 59 -13.84 -6.70 -8.93
N SER A 60 -12.93 -6.23 -9.79
CA SER A 60 -13.10 -6.28 -11.25
C SER A 60 -13.21 -7.70 -11.82
N GLU A 61 -12.81 -8.72 -11.07
CA GLU A 61 -12.88 -10.13 -11.45
C GLU A 61 -14.07 -10.85 -10.77
N GLY A 62 -14.91 -10.12 -10.02
CA GLY A 62 -16.06 -10.67 -9.31
C GLY A 62 -15.72 -11.42 -8.02
N ALA A 63 -14.46 -11.39 -7.59
CA ALA A 63 -14.02 -11.96 -6.32
C ALA A 63 -14.34 -10.99 -5.18
N ASN A 64 -14.57 -11.53 -3.98
CA ASN A 64 -14.77 -10.70 -2.80
C ASN A 64 -13.42 -10.14 -2.34
N SER A 65 -13.32 -8.82 -2.25
CA SER A 65 -12.14 -8.11 -1.78
C SER A 65 -12.49 -7.15 -0.66
N LEU A 66 -11.64 -7.12 0.38
CA LEU A 66 -11.76 -6.14 1.47
C LEU A 66 -11.39 -4.73 1.01
N PHE A 67 -10.45 -4.61 0.08
CA PHE A 67 -10.00 -3.32 -0.43
C PHE A 67 -10.40 -3.13 -1.89
N THR A 68 -10.84 -1.93 -2.23
CA THR A 68 -11.04 -1.52 -3.63
C THR A 68 -9.69 -1.37 -4.34
N SER A 69 -9.69 -1.35 -5.67
CA SER A 69 -8.45 -1.09 -6.43
C SER A 69 -7.81 0.25 -6.04
N GLN A 70 -8.63 1.27 -5.80
CA GLN A 70 -8.16 2.59 -5.37
C GLN A 70 -7.52 2.54 -3.97
N GLU A 71 -8.17 1.88 -3.01
CA GLU A 71 -7.61 1.69 -1.66
C GLU A 71 -6.29 0.93 -1.73
N ARG A 72 -6.19 -0.14 -2.53
CA ARG A 72 -4.93 -0.88 -2.71
C ARG A 72 -3.81 0.00 -3.26
N GLN A 73 -4.09 0.78 -4.31
CA GLN A 73 -3.10 1.68 -4.89
C GLN A 73 -2.64 2.76 -3.89
N TRP A 74 -3.60 3.33 -3.16
CA TRP A 74 -3.30 4.31 -2.13
C TRP A 74 -2.49 3.72 -0.97
N LEU A 75 -2.82 2.52 -0.50
CA LEU A 75 -2.07 1.81 0.54
C LEU A 75 -0.63 1.49 0.10
N VAL A 76 -0.44 1.02 -1.14
CA VAL A 76 0.91 0.82 -1.71
C VAL A 76 1.68 2.13 -1.73
N LEU A 77 1.04 3.23 -2.11
CA LEU A 77 1.68 4.55 -2.08
C LEU A 77 2.07 4.97 -0.66
N GLN A 78 1.20 4.75 0.34
CA GLN A 78 1.53 5.05 1.74
C GLN A 78 2.74 4.25 2.23
N VAL A 79 2.84 2.97 1.86
CA VAL A 79 4.02 2.15 2.19
C VAL A 79 5.29 2.72 1.56
N LEU A 80 5.23 3.09 0.28
CA LEU A 80 6.39 3.66 -0.42
C LEU A 80 6.82 5.00 0.18
N GLN A 81 5.86 5.90 0.46
CA GLN A 81 6.12 7.19 1.10
C GLN A 81 6.58 7.06 2.56
N GLY A 82 6.31 5.91 3.19
CA GLY A 82 6.76 5.58 4.54
C GLY A 82 8.19 5.04 4.61
N LEU A 83 8.83 4.73 3.48
CA LEU A 83 10.21 4.25 3.47
C LEU A 83 11.17 5.34 3.93
N ARG A 84 12.17 4.95 4.73
CA ARG A 84 13.15 5.84 5.33
C ARG A 84 14.54 5.31 5.03
N ALA A 85 15.45 6.19 4.61
CA ALA A 85 16.81 5.84 4.27
C ALA A 85 17.54 5.29 5.50
N GLY A 86 18.03 4.07 5.40
CA GLY A 86 18.91 3.46 6.38
C GLY A 86 20.39 3.58 5.99
N THR A 87 21.26 3.11 6.88
CA THR A 87 22.71 3.09 6.67
C THR A 87 23.15 2.34 5.40
N SER A 88 22.41 1.31 4.97
CA SER A 88 22.66 0.60 3.70
C SER A 88 22.36 1.46 2.48
N ASP A 89 21.31 2.27 2.54
CA ASP A 89 20.88 3.13 1.43
C ASP A 89 21.87 4.27 1.24
N LEU A 90 22.38 4.83 2.33
CA LEU A 90 23.46 5.81 2.30
C LEU A 90 24.70 5.28 1.58
N LYS A 91 25.07 4.02 1.85
CA LYS A 91 26.19 3.36 1.14
C LYS A 91 25.87 3.13 -0.34
N ALA A 92 24.65 2.72 -0.68
CA ALA A 92 24.24 2.44 -2.05
C ALA A 92 24.11 3.71 -2.91
N LEU A 93 23.73 4.82 -2.28
CA LEU A 93 23.48 6.12 -2.92
C LEU A 93 24.68 7.07 -2.83
N HIS A 94 25.75 6.68 -2.13
CA HIS A 94 26.98 7.47 -2.00
C HIS A 94 27.52 7.88 -3.39
N GLY A 95 27.68 9.20 -3.58
CA GLY A 95 28.18 9.80 -4.82
C GLY A 95 27.14 9.89 -5.95
N ARG A 96 25.92 9.38 -5.74
CA ARG A 96 24.80 9.44 -6.71
C ARG A 96 23.67 10.36 -6.25
N ALA A 97 23.39 10.39 -4.95
CA ALA A 97 22.42 11.28 -4.34
C ALA A 97 22.85 11.66 -2.91
N GLN A 98 22.47 12.86 -2.47
CA GLN A 98 22.59 13.26 -1.07
C GLN A 98 21.32 12.85 -0.34
N VAL A 99 21.46 12.01 0.67
CA VAL A 99 20.37 11.50 1.50
C VAL A 99 20.88 11.41 2.93
N GLU A 100 20.04 11.73 3.89
CA GLU A 100 20.35 11.60 5.32
C GLU A 100 19.62 10.38 5.92
N GLU A 101 20.16 9.83 7.00
CA GLU A 101 19.49 8.73 7.72
C GLU A 101 18.11 9.20 8.21
N GLY A 102 17.07 8.40 7.95
CA GLY A 102 15.70 8.76 8.27
C GLY A 102 15.02 9.69 7.26
N GLN A 103 15.67 10.11 6.19
CA GLN A 103 15.02 10.86 5.11
C GLN A 103 14.11 9.94 4.28
N SER A 104 13.01 10.47 3.74
CA SER A 104 12.18 9.73 2.79
C SER A 104 12.96 9.39 1.53
N ILE A 105 12.82 8.15 1.06
CA ILE A 105 13.39 7.65 -0.21
C ILE A 105 12.41 7.90 -1.35
#